data_AF-A0A443JZR4-F1
#
_entry.id   AF-A0A443JZR4-F1
#
_cell.length_a   1.000
_cell.length_b   1.000
_cell.length_c   1.000
_cell.angle_alpha   90.00
_cell.angle_beta   90.00
_cell.angle_gamma   90.00
#
_symmetry.space_group_name_H-M   'P 1'
#
loop_
_entity.id
_entity.type
_entity.pdbx_description
1 polymer ?
#
loop_
_entity_poly.entity_id
_entity_poly.type
_entity_poly.pdbx_seq_one_letter_code
_entity_poly.pdbx_strand_id
1 'polypeptide(L)' 'VEVVDAMVHGGPYPASTNFGATSVGTMSIRRFLRPVCYQNIPEGVLPTDLE' A
#
# COMPACT_ATOMS: atom_id res chain seq x y z
N VAL A 1 -2.90 -15.32 -16.03
CA VAL A 1 -3.21 -14.50 -14.82
C VAL A 1 -3.57 -13.13 -15.30
N GLU A 2 -4.76 -12.64 -15.00
CA GLU A 2 -5.17 -11.27 -15.35
C GLU A 2 -4.56 -10.26 -14.38
N VAL A 3 -4.23 -9.06 -14.86
CA VAL A 3 -3.68 -7.98 -14.02
C VAL A 3 -4.77 -6.93 -13.87
N VAL A 4 -5.54 -7.05 -12.80
CA VAL A 4 -6.72 -6.21 -12.51
C VAL A 4 -6.69 -5.74 -11.06
N ASP A 5 -7.49 -4.73 -10.73
CA ASP A 5 -7.57 -4.14 -9.39
C ASP A 5 -7.97 -5.16 -8.32
N ALA A 6 -8.89 -6.06 -8.66
CA ALA A 6 -9.42 -7.07 -7.73
C ALA A 6 -8.50 -8.29 -7.54
N MET A 7 -7.32 -8.35 -8.16
CA MET A 7 -6.45 -9.52 -8.11
C MET A 7 -5.87 -9.76 -6.70
N VAL A 8 -5.90 -11.03 -6.27
CA VAL A 8 -5.26 -11.51 -5.03
C VAL A 8 -4.27 -12.62 -5.40
N HIS A 9 -3.05 -12.23 -5.77
CA HIS A 9 -1.94 -13.16 -5.98
C HIS A 9 -1.10 -13.27 -4.69
N GLY A 10 -1.30 -14.37 -3.97
CA GLY A 10 -0.72 -14.63 -2.67
C GLY A 10 -1.51 -15.71 -1.95
N GLY A 11 -1.40 -15.75 -0.62
CA GLY A 11 -2.11 -16.70 0.23
C GLY A 11 -1.37 -16.95 1.55
N PRO A 12 -1.92 -17.78 2.45
CA PRO A 12 -1.22 -18.19 3.66
C PRO A 12 0.12 -18.86 3.36
N TYR A 13 1.04 -18.85 4.32
CA TYR A 13 2.30 -19.58 4.22
C TYR A 13 2.04 -21.08 3.92
N PRO A 14 2.76 -21.72 2.97
CA PRO A 14 3.99 -21.25 2.30
C PRO A 14 3.78 -20.52 0.96
N ALA A 15 2.54 -20.25 0.53
CA ALA A 15 2.29 -19.60 -0.77
C ALA A 15 2.88 -18.18 -0.84
N SER A 16 3.00 -17.50 0.31
CA SER A 16 3.58 -16.17 0.44
C SER A 16 4.11 -15.97 1.86
N THR A 17 5.09 -15.07 2.01
CA THR A 17 5.56 -14.54 3.30
C THR A 17 4.87 -13.22 3.66
N ASN A 18 4.02 -12.69 2.78
CA ASN A 18 3.24 -11.49 3.04
C ASN A 18 1.96 -11.83 3.80
N PHE A 19 1.77 -11.25 4.99
CA PHE A 19 0.60 -11.45 5.85
C PHE A 19 -0.64 -10.68 5.36
N GLY A 20 -1.26 -11.14 4.26
CA GLY A 20 -2.53 -10.60 3.74
C GLY A 20 -2.42 -9.61 2.57
N ALA A 21 -1.21 -9.35 2.06
CA ALA A 21 -1.01 -8.52 0.86
C ALA A 21 -1.05 -9.35 -0.44
N THR A 22 -1.30 -8.69 -1.58
CA THR A 22 -1.17 -9.25 -2.93
C THR A 22 0.13 -8.81 -3.60
N SER A 23 0.74 -9.66 -4.42
CA SER A 23 1.92 -9.32 -5.23
C SER A 23 1.61 -8.90 -6.66
N VAL A 24 0.36 -9.07 -7.13
CA VAL A 24 -0.15 -8.64 -8.44
C VAL A 24 -1.44 -7.84 -8.25
N GLY A 25 -1.72 -6.90 -9.15
CA GLY A 25 -2.85 -5.97 -9.04
C GLY A 25 -2.45 -4.66 -8.34
N THR A 26 -3.28 -3.65 -8.44
CA THR A 26 -2.98 -2.28 -7.97
C THR A 26 -2.78 -2.20 -6.46
N MET A 27 -3.46 -3.04 -5.69
CA MET A 27 -3.28 -3.15 -4.24
C MET A 27 -1.86 -3.56 -3.80
N SER A 28 -1.06 -4.12 -4.70
CA SER A 28 0.32 -4.53 -4.40
C SER A 28 1.26 -3.35 -4.07
N ILE A 29 0.91 -2.12 -4.49
CA ILE A 29 1.66 -0.89 -4.15
C ILE A 29 1.73 -0.64 -2.64
N ARG A 30 0.70 -1.05 -1.88
CA ARG A 30 0.63 -0.83 -0.43
C ARG A 30 1.76 -1.52 0.34
N ARG A 31 2.44 -2.51 -0.24
CA ARG A 31 3.61 -3.16 0.36
C ARG A 31 4.83 -2.25 0.46
N PHE A 32 4.84 -1.15 -0.28
CA PHE A 32 5.95 -0.19 -0.35
C PHE A 32 5.59 1.17 0.25
N LEU A 33 4.44 1.27 0.91
CA LEU A 33 3.95 2.49 1.56
C LEU A 33 3.96 2.31 3.08
N ARG A 34 4.14 3.42 3.79
CA ARG A 34 3.92 3.52 5.23
C ARG A 34 3.13 4.80 5.52
N PRO A 35 2.09 4.77 6.37
CA PRO A 35 1.38 5.98 6.75
C PRO A 35 2.25 6.85 7.67
N VAL A 36 2.07 8.18 7.58
CA VAL A 36 2.66 9.18 8.47
C VAL A 36 1.55 10.15 8.89
N CYS A 37 1.49 10.49 10.18
CA CYS A 37 0.54 11.46 10.72
C CYS A 37 1.25 12.78 10.99
N TYR A 38 0.61 13.89 10.61
CA TYR A 38 1.09 15.25 10.84
C TYR A 38 0.11 15.98 11.77
N GLN A 39 0.60 16.61 12.84
CA GLN A 39 -0.23 17.33 13.81
C GLN A 39 0.37 18.71 14.07
N ASN A 40 -0.47 19.76 13.98
CA ASN A 40 -0.08 21.15 14.22
C ASN A 40 1.14 21.60 13.40
N ILE A 41 1.24 21.13 12.15
CA ILE A 41 2.31 21.50 11.20
C ILE A 41 1.85 22.74 10.40
N PRO A 42 2.70 23.76 10.24
CA PRO A 42 2.37 24.91 9.39
C PRO A 42 2.13 24.51 7.93
N GLU A 43 1.16 25.16 7.28
CA GLU A 43 0.74 24.85 5.90
C GLU A 43 1.90 24.84 4.89
N GLY A 44 2.78 25.84 4.93
CA GLY A 44 3.90 25.96 3.98
C GLY A 44 5.01 24.91 4.08
N VAL A 45 4.89 23.94 4.99
CA VAL A 45 5.80 22.78 5.09
C VAL A 45 5.05 21.45 5.14
N LEU A 46 3.73 21.43 4.94
CA LEU A 46 3.01 20.19 4.73
C LEU A 46 3.43 19.54 3.41
N PRO A 47 3.39 18.21 3.29
CA PRO A 47 3.49 17.57 1.98
C PRO A 47 2.34 18.04 1.09
N THR A 48 2.60 18.28 -0.20
CA THR A 48 1.60 18.72 -1.18
C THR A 48 0.39 17.78 -1.29
N ASP A 49 0.56 16.49 -0.97
CA ASP A 49 -0.55 15.53 -0.91
C ASP A 49 -1.58 15.82 0.22
N LEU A 50 -1.24 16.70 1.17
CA LEU A 50 -2.03 17.07 2.35
C LEU A 50 -2.24 18.59 2.50
N GLU A 51 -1.76 19.40 1.55
CA GLU A 51 -2.07 20.84 1.44
C GLU A 51 -3.53 21.07 1.04
#